data_AF-G7KFI5-F1
#
_entry.id   AF-G7KFI5-F1
#
_cell.length_a   1.000
_cell.length_b   1.000
_cell.length_c   1.000
_cell.angle_alpha   90.00
_cell.angle_beta   90.00
_cell.angle_gamma   90.00
#
_symmetry.space_group_name_H-M   'P 1'
#
loop_
_entity.id
_entity.type
_entity.pdbx_description
1 polymer ?
#
loop_
_entity_poly.entity_id
_entity_poly.type
_entity_poly.pdbx_seq_one_letter_code
_entity_poly.pdbx_strand_id
1 'polypeptide(L)'
;MPIEQEDHNKKLVTDLYKALISKDTNTMQHLLASDLEWWFHGPPCHRHYLVPILTGSSSSSSISQESLVPNLIIGFGSVIVAEGYDEKNMVWWVHAWSISDGIITEVREYVNTSVYVTKLGLHSEDVVVGSSCRCIWQSKLCDGSVPGLILTI
;
A
#
# COMPACT_ATOMS: atom_id res chain seq x y z
N MET A 1 -16.14 -16.14 -4.01
CA MET A 1 -16.92 -14.88 -3.95
C MET A 1 -15.96 -13.72 -3.77
N PRO A 2 -16.20 -12.51 -4.32
CA PRO A 2 -15.19 -11.43 -4.33
C PRO A 2 -14.72 -10.98 -2.94
N ILE A 3 -15.61 -11.05 -1.94
CA ILE A 3 -15.34 -10.65 -0.54
C ILE A 3 -14.37 -11.63 0.13
N GLU A 4 -14.51 -12.93 -0.11
CA GLU A 4 -13.63 -13.95 0.48
C GLU A 4 -12.18 -13.83 -0.01
N GLN A 5 -12.01 -13.48 -1.29
CA GLN A 5 -10.68 -13.24 -1.86
C GLN A 5 -10.05 -11.98 -1.26
N GLU A 6 -10.83 -10.92 -1.07
CA GLU A 6 -10.36 -9.68 -0.46
C GLU A 6 -9.94 -9.89 1.01
N ASP A 7 -10.73 -10.63 1.79
CA ASP A 7 -10.40 -10.98 3.18
C ASP A 7 -9.12 -11.83 3.25
N HIS A 8 -8.96 -12.78 2.32
CA HIS A 8 -7.73 -13.55 2.19
C HIS A 8 -6.51 -12.66 1.87
N ASN A 9 -6.65 -11.78 0.89
CA ASN A 9 -5.61 -10.83 0.48
C ASN A 9 -5.22 -9.88 1.63
N LYS A 10 -6.22 -9.39 2.37
CA LYS A 10 -6.02 -8.56 3.56
C LYS A 10 -5.24 -9.30 4.63
N LYS A 11 -5.49 -10.60 4.81
CA LYS A 11 -4.71 -11.45 5.72
C LYS A 11 -3.26 -11.57 5.26
N LEU A 12 -2.99 -11.77 3.97
CA LEU A 12 -1.62 -11.84 3.42
C LEU A 12 -0.83 -10.56 3.74
N VAL A 13 -1.41 -9.39 3.49
CA VAL A 13 -0.75 -8.11 3.80
C VAL A 13 -0.57 -7.91 5.31
N THR A 14 -1.55 -8.31 6.12
CA THR A 14 -1.42 -8.26 7.58
C THR A 14 -0.26 -9.12 8.07
N ASP A 15 -0.11 -10.32 7.52
CA ASP A 15 0.98 -11.23 7.87
C ASP A 15 2.33 -10.72 7.33
N LEU A 16 2.36 -10.06 6.17
CA LEU A 16 3.55 -9.35 5.67
C LEU A 16 4.00 -8.27 6.65
N TYR A 17 3.10 -7.41 7.15
CA TYR A 17 3.48 -6.39 8.13
C TYR A 17 4.02 -7.00 9.43
N LYS A 18 3.41 -8.08 9.93
CA LYS A 18 3.95 -8.81 11.09
C LYS A 18 5.37 -9.31 10.82
N ALA A 19 5.61 -9.89 9.64
CA ALA A 19 6.92 -10.39 9.25
C ALA A 19 7.96 -9.27 9.10
N LEU A 20 7.59 -8.13 8.51
CA LEU A 20 8.43 -6.93 8.43
C LEU A 20 8.82 -6.41 9.82
N ILE A 21 7.88 -6.42 10.77
CA ILE A 21 8.11 -5.98 12.16
C ILE A 21 8.99 -6.97 12.93
N SER A 22 8.81 -8.27 12.72
CA SER A 22 9.59 -9.31 13.41
C SER A 22 10.92 -9.66 12.72
N LYS A 23 11.23 -9.06 11.55
CA LYS A 23 12.34 -9.45 10.68
C LYS A 23 12.28 -10.92 10.24
N ASP A 24 11.09 -11.47 10.09
CA ASP A 24 10.91 -12.84 9.61
C ASP A 24 11.06 -12.90 8.08
N THR A 25 12.31 -13.05 7.65
CA THR A 25 12.68 -13.11 6.23
C THR A 25 12.08 -14.32 5.51
N ASN A 26 11.84 -15.43 6.21
CA ASN A 26 11.27 -16.63 5.58
C ASN A 26 9.81 -16.35 5.18
N THR A 27 9.02 -15.81 6.11
CA THR A 27 7.64 -15.42 5.82
C THR A 27 7.59 -14.35 4.73
N MET A 28 8.48 -13.35 4.76
CA MET A 28 8.57 -12.34 3.69
C MET A 28 8.83 -12.96 2.31
N GLN A 29 9.78 -13.90 2.20
CA GLN A 29 10.11 -14.57 0.95
C GLN A 29 8.98 -15.43 0.39
N HIS A 30 8.09 -15.95 1.25
CA HIS A 30 6.91 -16.70 0.82
C HIS A 30 5.73 -15.82 0.40
N LEU A 31 5.66 -14.58 0.91
CA LEU A 31 4.55 -13.66 0.63
C LEU A 31 4.84 -12.73 -0.56
N LEU A 32 6.11 -12.36 -0.77
CA LEU A 32 6.54 -11.44 -1.81
C LEU A 32 7.04 -12.19 -3.04
N ALA A 33 6.71 -11.68 -4.23
CA ALA A 33 7.34 -12.10 -5.47
C ALA A 33 8.85 -11.78 -5.44
N SER A 34 9.67 -12.62 -6.06
CA SER A 34 11.12 -12.41 -6.15
C SER A 34 11.49 -11.14 -6.93
N ASP A 35 10.61 -10.72 -7.82
CA ASP A 35 10.70 -9.55 -8.70
C ASP A 35 9.70 -8.45 -8.30
N LEU A 36 9.40 -8.34 -7.00
CA LEU A 36 8.51 -7.32 -6.44
C LEU A 36 8.76 -5.94 -7.06
N GLU A 37 7.77 -5.43 -7.77
CA GLU A 37 7.83 -4.07 -8.32
C GLU A 37 7.56 -3.06 -7.22
N TRP A 38 8.44 -2.05 -7.10
CA TRP A 38 8.28 -0.99 -6.11
C TRP A 38 8.26 0.38 -6.80
N TRP A 39 7.20 1.13 -6.49
CA TRP A 39 6.96 2.48 -6.98
C TRP A 39 6.90 3.43 -5.78
N PHE A 40 7.50 4.60 -5.91
CA PHE A 40 7.53 5.61 -4.86
C PHE A 40 6.96 6.94 -5.32
N HIS A 41 6.13 7.54 -4.48
CA HIS A 41 5.73 8.93 -4.59
C HIS A 41 5.83 9.64 -3.23
N GLY A 42 6.45 10.81 -3.21
CA GLY A 42 6.62 11.62 -2.02
C GLY A 42 7.83 12.53 -2.10
N PRO A 43 8.17 13.24 -1.01
CA PRO A 43 9.37 14.06 -0.97
C PRO A 43 10.64 13.21 -1.22
N PRO A 44 11.59 13.65 -2.08
CA PRO A 44 12.77 12.86 -2.43
C PRO A 44 13.64 12.43 -1.23
N CYS A 45 13.63 13.19 -0.14
CA CYS A 45 14.33 12.84 1.09
C CYS A 45 13.80 11.58 1.78
N HIS A 46 12.60 11.11 1.42
CA HIS A 46 11.98 9.89 1.96
C HIS A 46 11.92 8.74 0.94
N ARG A 47 12.63 8.84 -0.20
CA ARG A 47 12.55 7.89 -1.32
C ARG A 47 12.81 6.44 -0.93
N HIS A 48 13.50 6.16 0.16
CA HIS A 48 13.75 4.79 0.63
C HIS A 48 13.15 4.56 2.02
N TYR A 49 11.88 4.90 2.22
CA TYR A 49 11.23 4.73 3.51
C TYR A 49 10.92 3.24 3.79
N LEU A 50 10.26 2.54 2.87
CA LEU A 50 9.96 1.11 2.98
C LEU A 50 11.11 0.18 2.56
N VAL A 51 11.88 0.53 1.52
CA VAL A 51 12.89 -0.34 0.89
C VAL A 51 13.93 -0.92 1.86
N PRO A 52 14.55 -0.16 2.79
CA PRO A 52 15.52 -0.71 3.74
C PRO A 52 14.94 -1.79 4.66
N ILE A 53 13.63 -1.82 4.82
CA ILE A 53 12.94 -2.81 5.65
C ILE A 53 12.64 -4.05 4.82
N LEU A 54 12.20 -3.89 3.56
CA LEU A 54 12.02 -5.00 2.62
C LEU A 54 13.33 -5.76 2.35
N THR A 55 14.47 -5.05 2.32
CA THR A 55 15.79 -5.65 2.06
C THR A 55 16.54 -6.09 3.32
N GLY A 56 15.96 -5.88 4.51
CA GLY A 56 16.64 -6.17 5.78
C GLY A 56 17.88 -5.30 6.05
N SER A 57 18.10 -4.23 5.27
CA SER A 57 19.25 -3.31 5.38
C SER A 57 19.06 -2.21 6.43
N SER A 58 18.06 -2.35 7.30
CA SER A 58 17.61 -1.33 8.28
C SER A 58 18.56 -1.17 9.48
N SER A 59 19.78 -1.73 9.43
CA SER A 59 20.77 -1.67 10.50
C SER A 59 21.26 -0.25 10.83
N SER A 60 20.94 0.75 9.99
CA SER A 60 21.29 2.16 10.19
C SER A 60 20.22 3.18 9.73
N SER A 61 19.00 2.73 9.38
CA SER A 61 17.94 3.65 8.94
C SER A 61 17.24 4.33 10.12
N SER A 62 16.91 5.61 10.01
CA SER A 62 16.14 6.39 11.00
C SER A 62 14.72 5.88 11.26
N ILE A 63 14.30 4.82 10.58
CA ILE A 63 12.94 4.26 10.61
C ILE A 63 12.96 3.03 11.50
N SER A 64 12.17 3.08 12.57
CA SER A 64 11.96 1.93 13.44
C SER A 64 10.92 0.99 12.84
N GLN A 65 11.03 -0.31 13.06
CA GLN A 65 10.03 -1.26 12.57
C GLN A 65 8.63 -1.01 13.17
N GLU A 66 8.58 -0.45 14.37
CA GLU A 66 7.35 0.01 15.01
C GLU A 66 6.64 1.09 14.18
N SER A 67 7.39 1.89 13.41
CA SER A 67 6.87 2.93 12.52
C SER A 67 6.15 2.39 11.28
N LEU A 68 6.25 1.07 11.02
CA LEU A 68 5.54 0.38 9.93
C LEU A 68 4.23 -0.28 10.38
N VAL A 69 3.82 -0.15 11.65
CA VAL A 69 2.54 -0.70 12.10
C VAL A 69 1.40 0.08 11.42
N PRO A 70 0.57 -0.55 10.57
CA PRO A 70 -0.53 0.15 9.93
C PRO A 70 -1.61 0.53 10.95
N ASN A 71 -2.12 1.74 10.85
CA ASN A 71 -3.31 2.16 11.59
C ASN A 71 -4.59 1.65 10.89
N LEU A 72 -4.56 1.49 9.57
CA LEU A 72 -5.67 1.01 8.76
C LEU A 72 -5.17 0.04 7.69
N ILE A 73 -5.90 -1.05 7.49
CA ILE A 73 -5.75 -1.93 6.32
C ILE A 73 -7.15 -2.11 5.71
N ILE A 74 -7.28 -1.82 4.42
CA ILE A 74 -8.52 -1.91 3.65
C ILE A 74 -8.28 -2.60 2.31
N GLY A 75 -9.24 -3.41 1.86
CA GLY A 75 -9.15 -4.14 0.62
C GLY A 75 -9.97 -3.52 -0.50
N PHE A 76 -9.48 -3.71 -1.72
CA PHE A 76 -10.16 -3.38 -2.96
C PHE A 76 -9.87 -4.47 -4.00
N GLY A 77 -10.49 -5.65 -3.83
CA GLY A 77 -10.21 -6.80 -4.69
C GLY A 77 -8.77 -7.31 -4.58
N SER A 78 -7.98 -7.18 -5.64
CA SER A 78 -6.56 -7.60 -5.67
C SER A 78 -5.60 -6.57 -5.09
N VAL A 79 -6.06 -5.36 -4.78
CA VAL A 79 -5.25 -4.31 -4.18
C VAL A 79 -5.63 -4.14 -2.72
N ILE A 80 -4.64 -4.25 -1.83
CA ILE A 80 -4.82 -3.99 -0.40
C ILE A 80 -4.05 -2.72 -0.04
N VAL A 81 -4.74 -1.76 0.54
CA VAL A 81 -4.16 -0.49 0.97
C VAL A 81 -3.95 -0.54 2.48
N ALA A 82 -2.73 -0.22 2.90
CA ALA A 82 -2.35 -0.03 4.28
C ALA A 82 -1.91 1.41 4.49
N GLU A 83 -2.35 2.03 5.58
CA GLU A 83 -2.06 3.42 5.93
C GLU A 83 -1.53 3.48 7.36
N GLY A 84 -0.52 4.30 7.59
CA GLY A 84 0.03 4.52 8.92
C GLY A 84 0.80 5.83 9.07
N TYR A 85 1.23 6.07 10.30
CA TYR A 85 1.97 7.28 10.68
C TYR A 85 3.19 6.92 11.52
N ASP A 86 4.34 7.42 11.10
CA ASP A 86 5.59 7.34 11.85
C ASP A 86 5.74 8.56 12.74
N GLU A 87 5.39 8.41 14.01
CA GLU A 87 5.51 9.47 15.01
C GLU A 87 6.96 9.94 15.21
N LYS A 88 7.95 9.06 15.02
CA LYS A 88 9.36 9.40 15.29
C LYS A 88 9.91 10.32 14.22
N ASN A 89 9.54 10.09 12.96
CA ASN A 89 10.00 10.89 11.82
C ASN A 89 8.95 11.90 11.33
N MET A 90 7.75 11.92 11.92
CA MET A 90 6.61 12.74 11.52
C MET A 90 6.23 12.51 10.06
N VAL A 91 6.09 11.23 9.67
CA VAL A 91 5.86 10.82 8.28
C VAL A 91 4.53 10.08 8.14
N TRP A 92 3.65 10.56 7.26
CA TRP A 92 2.47 9.81 6.82
C TRP A 92 2.83 8.89 5.66
N TRP A 93 2.35 7.66 5.69
CA TRP A 93 2.59 6.71 4.61
C TRP A 93 1.33 5.92 4.25
N VAL A 94 1.20 5.62 2.96
CA VAL A 94 0.21 4.71 2.40
C VAL A 94 0.93 3.73 1.49
N HIS A 95 0.74 2.44 1.68
CA HIS A 95 1.24 1.38 0.80
C HIS A 95 0.06 0.69 0.14
N ALA A 96 0.01 0.71 -1.19
CA ALA A 96 -0.94 -0.06 -1.98
C ALA A 96 -0.23 -1.31 -2.52
N TRP A 97 -0.62 -2.47 -2.00
CA TRP A 97 -0.06 -3.78 -2.33
C TRP A 97 -0.94 -4.47 -3.36
N SER A 98 -0.39 -4.80 -4.52
CA SER A 98 -1.09 -5.59 -5.55
C SER A 98 -0.77 -7.07 -5.37
N ILE A 99 -1.80 -7.91 -5.45
CA ILE A 99 -1.71 -9.36 -5.25
C ILE A 99 -2.21 -10.10 -6.49
N SER A 100 -1.42 -11.06 -6.97
CA SER A 100 -1.79 -12.01 -8.01
C SER A 100 -1.53 -13.42 -7.52
N ASP A 101 -2.50 -14.32 -7.69
CA ASP A 101 -2.37 -15.74 -7.35
C ASP A 101 -1.86 -16.03 -5.93
N GLY A 102 -2.27 -15.18 -4.97
CA GLY A 102 -1.88 -15.30 -3.56
C GLY A 102 -0.48 -14.80 -3.24
N ILE A 103 0.22 -14.16 -4.20
CA ILE A 103 1.54 -13.59 -4.04
C ILE A 103 1.48 -12.07 -4.21
N ILE A 104 2.22 -11.33 -3.38
CA ILE A 104 2.33 -9.88 -3.46
C ILE A 104 3.37 -9.53 -4.52
N THR A 105 2.94 -8.86 -5.60
CA THR A 105 3.77 -8.63 -6.80
C THR A 105 4.19 -7.18 -6.97
N GLU A 106 3.47 -6.23 -6.39
CA GLU A 106 3.77 -4.81 -6.49
C GLU A 106 3.47 -4.09 -5.17
N VAL A 107 4.26 -3.06 -4.88
CA VAL A 107 3.92 -2.03 -3.92
C VAL A 107 4.06 -0.63 -4.52
N ARG A 108 2.98 0.15 -4.38
CA ARG A 108 2.99 1.60 -4.57
C ARG A 108 3.05 2.27 -3.20
N GLU A 109 4.21 2.83 -2.88
CA GLU A 109 4.48 3.57 -1.66
C GLU A 109 4.23 5.07 -1.87
N TYR A 110 3.40 5.64 -1.02
CA TYR A 110 3.08 7.06 -0.98
C TYR A 110 3.49 7.63 0.37
N VAL A 111 4.45 8.54 0.38
CA VAL A 111 4.96 9.19 1.59
C VAL A 111 4.60 10.66 1.56
N ASN A 112 4.05 11.18 2.66
CA ASN A 112 3.53 12.55 2.78
C ASN A 112 2.72 12.97 1.54
N THR A 113 1.82 12.09 1.11
CA THR A 113 0.98 12.21 -0.08
C THR A 113 -0.40 11.64 0.26
N SER A 114 -1.48 12.36 -0.03
CA SER A 114 -2.84 11.87 0.14
C SER A 114 -3.23 10.96 -1.03
N VAL A 115 -3.91 9.84 -0.75
CA VAL A 115 -4.30 8.86 -1.78
C VAL A 115 -5.82 8.78 -1.87
N TYR A 116 -6.35 8.84 -3.10
CA TYR A 116 -7.75 8.71 -3.43
C TYR A 116 -7.96 7.46 -4.28
N VAL A 117 -8.53 6.41 -3.71
CA VAL A 117 -8.83 5.19 -4.45
C VAL A 117 -10.10 5.41 -5.24
N THR A 118 -9.98 5.34 -6.57
CA THR A 118 -11.07 5.60 -7.51
C THR A 118 -11.34 4.37 -8.35
N LYS A 119 -12.58 3.88 -8.27
CA LYS A 119 -13.05 2.77 -9.10
C LYS A 119 -13.46 3.28 -10.48
N LEU A 120 -12.92 2.66 -11.53
CA LEU A 120 -13.30 2.95 -12.90
C LEU A 120 -14.42 2.01 -13.38
N GLY A 121 -15.59 2.56 -13.72
CA GLY A 121 -16.68 1.81 -14.33
C GLY A 121 -16.66 1.92 -15.85
N LEU A 122 -16.29 0.82 -16.53
CA LEU A 122 -16.48 0.69 -17.98
C LEU A 122 -17.86 0.09 -18.25
N HIS A 123 -18.81 0.92 -18.68
CA HIS A 123 -20.08 0.42 -19.23
C HIS A 123 -19.83 -0.04 -20.67
N SER A 124 -19.93 -1.35 -20.89
CA SER A 124 -19.96 -1.93 -22.23
C SER A 124 -21.42 -1.96 -22.68
N GLU A 125 -21.64 -1.48 -23.90
CA GLU A 125 -22.90 -1.49 -24.67
C GLU A 125 -23.80 -0.24 -24.51
N ASP A 126 -23.94 0.45 -25.65
CA ASP A 126 -24.80 1.59 -26.00
C ASP A 126 -24.41 3.04 -25.62
N VAL A 127 -23.85 3.71 -26.64
CA VAL A 127 -24.05 5.12 -27.07
C VAL A 127 -24.59 6.09 -26.01
N VAL A 128 -23.71 6.55 -25.12
CA VAL A 128 -23.43 7.95 -24.70
C VAL A 128 -22.37 7.84 -23.59
N VAL A 129 -21.14 8.23 -23.90
CA VAL A 129 -19.94 7.93 -23.11
C VAL A 129 -19.91 8.74 -21.81
N GLY A 130 -20.17 8.06 -20.69
CA GLY A 130 -19.79 8.54 -19.36
C GLY A 130 -19.00 7.45 -18.66
N SER A 131 -17.66 7.55 -18.67
CA SER A 131 -16.83 6.77 -17.75
C SER A 131 -17.19 7.19 -16.33
N SER A 132 -17.79 6.30 -15.54
CA SER A 132 -18.06 6.62 -14.14
C SER A 132 -16.77 6.43 -13.33
N CYS A 133 -16.20 7.53 -12.87
CA CYS A 133 -15.08 7.53 -11.94
C CYS A 133 -15.65 7.85 -10.56
N ARG A 134 -15.63 6.86 -9.66
CA ARG A 134 -16.14 7.05 -8.29
C ARG A 134 -15.00 6.87 -7.30
N CYS A 135 -14.68 7.93 -6.58
CA CYS A 135 -13.82 7.83 -5.39
C CYS A 135 -14.54 6.97 -4.35
N ILE A 136 -13.91 5.89 -3.92
CA ILE A 136 -14.48 4.93 -2.96
C ILE A 136 -13.74 4.93 -1.62
N TRP A 137 -12.55 5.54 -1.56
CA TRP A 137 -11.79 5.72 -0.33
C TRP A 137 -10.76 6.83 -0.48
N GLN A 138 -10.44 7.47 0.63
CA GLN A 138 -9.38 8.47 0.75
C GLN A 138 -8.56 8.19 2.01
N SER A 139 -7.25 8.43 1.92
CA SER A 139 -6.33 8.43 3.07
C SER A 139 -6.84 9.36 4.18
N LYS A 140 -6.72 8.92 5.43
CA LYS A 140 -7.32 9.58 6.59
C LYS A 140 -6.32 10.27 7.51
N LEU A 141 -5.05 9.87 7.48
CA LEU A 141 -4.05 10.32 8.44
C LEU A 141 -3.32 11.59 8.01
N CYS A 142 -3.13 11.78 6.71
CA CYS A 142 -2.49 12.99 6.20
C CYS A 142 -3.37 14.22 6.44
N ASP A 143 -2.76 15.32 6.85
CA ASP A 143 -3.46 16.60 6.85
C ASP A 143 -3.59 17.13 5.39
N GLY A 144 -4.48 18.10 5.16
CA GLY A 144 -4.76 18.62 3.82
C GLY A 144 -3.61 19.42 3.18
N SER A 145 -2.40 19.41 3.75
CA SER A 145 -1.24 20.17 3.26
C SER A 145 -0.38 19.42 2.24
N VAL A 146 -0.63 18.13 2.05
CA VAL A 146 0.14 17.26 1.15
C VAL A 146 -0.50 17.16 -0.25
N PRO A 147 0.28 16.89 -1.31
CA PRO A 147 -0.27 16.61 -2.63
C PRO A 147 -1.20 15.39 -2.60
N GLY A 148 -2.26 15.42 -3.40
CA GLY A 148 -3.20 14.31 -3.57
C GLY A 148 -2.96 13.54 -4.88
N LEU A 149 -2.99 12.22 -4.82
CA LEU A 149 -2.91 11.33 -5.98
C LEU A 149 -4.09 10.36 -6.06
N ILE A 150 -4.48 10.04 -7.29
CA ILE A 150 -5.53 9.07 -7.57
C ILE A 150 -4.88 7.71 -7.80
N LEU A 151 -5.31 6.71 -7.02
CA LEU A 151 -5.05 5.31 -7.28
C LEU A 151 -6.28 4.72 -7.97
N THR A 152 -6.17 4.46 -9.27
CA THR A 152 -7.25 3.82 -10.03
C THR A 152 -7.22 2.32 -9.83
N ILE A 153 -8.41 1.73 -9.59
CA ILE A 153 -8.62 0.29 -9.46
C ILE A 153 -9.76 -0.19 -10.39
#